data_AF-A0A9E6VPT8-F1
#
_entry.id   AF-A0A9E6VPT8-F1
#
_cell.length_a   1.000
_cell.length_b   1.000
_cell.length_c   1.000
_cell.angle_alpha   90.00
_cell.angle_beta   90.00
_cell.angle_gamma   90.00
#
_symmetry.space_group_name_H-M   'P 1'
#
loop_
_entity.id
_entity.type
_entity.pdbx_description
1 polymer ?
#
loop_
_entity_poly.entity_id
_entity_poly.type
_entity_poly.pdbx_seq_one_letter_code
_entity_poly.pdbx_strand_id
1 'polypeptide(L)' 'MKKFLFATFMLVSAMTFAQAPQAVNYQGIARNVSGTPLLNQALGLRMSIHTGSPTGTVVYQETFSP' A
#
# COMPACT_ATOMS: atom_id res chain seq x y z
N MET A 1 16.68 31.74 23.83
CA MET A 1 16.26 30.36 24.15
C MET A 1 14.98 29.94 23.43
N LYS A 2 13.84 30.66 23.59
CA LYS A 2 12.56 30.29 22.94
C LYS A 2 12.61 30.18 21.40
N LYS A 3 13.31 31.10 20.73
CA LYS A 3 13.50 31.09 19.26
C LYS A 3 14.29 29.87 18.76
N PHE A 4 15.27 29.42 19.56
CA PHE A 4 16.08 28.24 19.24
C PHE A 4 15.23 26.97 19.38
N LEU A 5 14.44 26.87 20.45
CA LEU A 5 13.52 25.76 20.67
C LEU A 5 12.47 25.63 19.55
N PHE A 6 11.93 26.76 19.08
CA PHE A 6 11.00 26.78 17.95
C PHE A 6 11.64 26.30 16.64
N ALA A 7 12.86 26.76 16.34
CA ALA A 7 13.60 26.32 15.15
C ALA A 7 13.90 24.81 15.18
N THR A 8 14.29 24.28 16.35
CA THR A 8 14.48 22.83 16.54
C THR A 8 13.20 22.05 16.28
N PHE A 9 12.05 22.52 16.79
CA PHE A 9 10.77 21.86 16.60
C PHE A 9 10.36 21.81 15.11
N MET A 10 10.59 22.91 14.39
CA MET A 10 10.30 23.02 12.96
C MET A 10 11.18 22.07 12.13
N LEU A 11 12.47 21.98 12.44
CA LEU A 11 13.41 21.04 11.83
C LEU A 11 12.99 19.58 12.03
N VAL A 12 12.59 19.21 13.25
CA VAL A 12 12.14 17.83 13.53
C VAL A 12 10.87 17.49 12.74
N SER A 13 9.89 18.40 12.67
CA SER A 13 8.65 18.17 11.92
C SER A 13 8.86 17.99 10.41
N ALA A 14 9.88 18.64 9.84
CA ALA A 14 10.23 18.50 8.43
C ALA A 14 10.89 17.14 8.10
N MET A 15 11.39 16.42 9.11
CA MET A 15 12.08 15.14 8.94
C MET A 15 11.18 13.92 9.21
N THR A 16 9.94 14.13 9.65
CA THR A 16 9.02 13.01 9.91
C THR A 16 8.27 12.60 8.64
N PHE A 17 8.40 11.34 8.24
CA PHE A 17 7.60 10.75 7.18
C PHE A 17 6.29 10.17 7.76
N ALA A 18 5.17 10.86 7.58
CA ALA A 18 3.83 10.42 8.04
C ALA A 18 3.05 9.60 7.00
N GLN A 19 3.74 9.02 6.01
CA GLN A 19 3.09 8.32 4.90
C GLN A 19 2.46 7.03 5.40
N ALA A 20 1.23 6.72 4.97
CA ALA A 20 0.57 5.45 5.26
C ALA A 20 1.44 4.25 4.80
N PRO A 21 1.25 3.05 5.38
CA PRO A 21 2.09 1.89 5.06
C PRO A 21 2.21 1.68 3.55
N GLN A 22 3.45 1.52 3.08
CA GLN A 22 3.77 1.34 1.66
C GLN A 22 3.36 -0.03 1.11
N ALA A 23 2.78 -0.90 1.95
CA ALA A 23 2.32 -2.23 1.60
C ALA A 23 1.05 -2.57 2.39
N VAL A 24 0.14 -3.30 1.75
CA VAL A 24 -1.03 -3.90 2.39
C VAL A 24 -0.73 -5.37 2.61
N ASN A 25 -0.95 -5.88 3.82
CA ASN A 25 -0.86 -7.32 4.06
C ASN A 25 -2.16 -7.98 3.60
N TYR A 26 -2.04 -9.01 2.75
CA TYR A 26 -3.16 -9.81 2.26
C TYR A 26 -2.78 -11.28 2.15
N GLN A 27 -3.76 -12.15 2.31
CA GLN A 27 -3.64 -13.59 2.07
C GLN A 27 -4.88 -14.04 1.30
N GLY A 28 -4.69 -14.96 0.36
CA GLY A 28 -5.78 -15.45 -0.48
C GLY A 28 -5.49 -16.81 -1.09
N ILE A 29 -6.55 -17.52 -1.47
CA ILE A 29 -6.48 -18.80 -2.17
C ILE A 29 -7.12 -18.61 -3.53
N ALA A 30 -6.34 -18.72 -4.61
CA ALA A 30 -6.87 -18.69 -5.96
C ALA A 30 -7.69 -19.96 -6.24
N ARG A 31 -8.86 -19.80 -6.86
CA ARG A 31 -9.78 -20.90 -7.19
C ARG A 31 -10.20 -20.81 -8.65
N ASN A 32 -10.50 -21.94 -9.27
CA ASN A 32 -11.06 -21.98 -10.62
C ASN A 32 -12.59 -21.71 -10.63
N VAL A 33 -13.20 -21.74 -11.81
CA VAL A 33 -14.65 -21.52 -12.01
C VAL A 33 -15.55 -22.52 -11.28
N SER A 34 -15.03 -23.69 -10.92
CA SER A 34 -15.73 -24.72 -10.15
C SER A 34 -15.49 -24.59 -8.64
N GLY A 35 -14.74 -23.58 -8.19
CA GLY A 35 -14.40 -23.36 -6.78
C GLY A 35 -13.21 -24.17 -6.26
N THR A 36 -12.55 -24.95 -7.11
CA THR A 36 -11.39 -25.78 -6.72
C THR A 36 -10.14 -24.90 -6.56
N PRO A 37 -9.36 -25.03 -5.47
CA PRO A 37 -8.10 -24.32 -5.30
C PRO A 37 -7.08 -24.62 -6.40
N LEU A 38 -6.38 -23.59 -6.86
CA LEU A 38 -5.25 -23.70 -7.78
C LEU A 38 -3.98 -23.95 -6.97
N LEU A 39 -3.66 -25.22 -6.73
CA LEU A 39 -2.47 -25.63 -5.98
C LEU A 39 -1.22 -25.61 -6.86
N ASN A 40 -0.07 -25.24 -6.28
CA ASN A 40 1.26 -25.27 -6.92
C ASN A 40 1.34 -24.53 -8.27
N GLN A 41 0.50 -23.53 -8.47
CA GLN A 41 0.46 -22.73 -9.69
C GLN A 41 1.16 -21.39 -9.44
N ALA A 42 2.10 -21.03 -10.31
CA ALA A 42 2.69 -19.69 -10.32
C ALA A 42 1.60 -18.66 -10.69
N LEU A 43 1.43 -17.63 -9.87
CA LEU A 43 0.42 -16.59 -10.02
C LEU A 43 1.04 -15.21 -9.83
N GLY A 44 0.83 -14.32 -10.79
CA GLY A 44 1.07 -12.89 -10.62
C GLY A 44 -0.15 -12.20 -10.02
N LEU A 45 0.07 -11.22 -9.15
CA LEU A 45 -0.98 -10.44 -8.50
C LEU A 45 -0.75 -8.95 -8.72
N ARG A 46 -1.82 -8.20 -8.94
CA ARG A 46 -1.81 -6.74 -8.92
C ARG A 46 -2.92 -6.27 -8.01
N MET A 47 -2.57 -5.47 -6.99
CA MET A 47 -3.55 -4.81 -6.14
C MET A 47 -3.54 -3.32 -6.43
N SER A 48 -4.72 -2.70 -6.45
CA SER A 48 -4.89 -1.28 -6.74
C SER A 48 -5.97 -0.67 -5.84
N ILE A 49 -5.72 0.54 -5.34
CA ILE A 49 -6.70 1.32 -4.59
C ILE A 49 -7.15 2.49 -5.46
N HIS A 50 -8.45 2.55 -5.73
CA HIS A 50 -9.09 3.66 -6.44
C HIS A 50 -9.68 4.66 -5.45
N THR A 51 -9.56 5.95 -5.72
CA THR A 51 -10.16 7.01 -4.90
C THR A 51 -11.53 7.45 -5.44
N GLY A 52 -12.47 7.70 -4.54
CA GLY A 52 -13.81 8.26 -4.84
C GLY A 52 -14.81 7.30 -5.48
N SER A 53 -14.38 6.38 -6.35
CA SER A 53 -15.24 5.38 -6.97
C SER A 53 -14.45 4.12 -7.39
N PRO A 54 -15.11 2.98 -7.70
CA PRO A 54 -14.45 1.77 -8.16
C PRO A 54 -13.67 1.92 -9.48
N THR A 55 -13.95 2.98 -10.26
CA THR A 55 -13.27 3.29 -11.52
C THR A 55 -12.51 4.61 -11.46
N GLY A 56 -12.36 5.20 -10.26
CA GLY A 56 -11.66 6.45 -10.05
C GLY A 56 -10.14 6.34 -10.22
N THR A 57 -9.41 7.41 -9.92
CA THR A 57 -7.95 7.43 -10.05
C THR A 57 -7.32 6.39 -9.12
N VAL A 58 -6.36 5.63 -9.64
CA VAL A 58 -5.52 4.72 -8.84
C VAL A 58 -4.55 5.56 -8.01
N VAL A 59 -4.67 5.49 -6.68
CA VAL A 59 -3.80 6.21 -5.72
C VAL A 59 -2.74 5.32 -5.10
N TYR A 60 -2.87 4.00 -5.27
CA TYR A 60 -1.89 3.01 -4.85
C TYR A 60 -1.96 1.81 -5.78
N GLN A 61 -0.81 1.27 -6.17
CA GLN A 61 -0.71 0.04 -6.94
C GLN A 61 0.54 -0.74 -6.54
N GLU A 62 0.38 -2.04 -6.34
CA GLU A 62 1.47 -2.98 -6.15
C GLU A 62 1.32 -4.14 -7.13
N THR A 63 2.45 -4.73 -7.52
CA THR A 63 2.48 -5.88 -8.42
C THR A 63 3.47 -6.90 -7.88
N PHE A 64 3.03 -8.14 -7.81
CA PHE A 64 3.83 -9.30 -7.47
C PHE A 64 3.88 -10.21 -8.69
N SER A 65 5.08 -10.51 -9.17
CA SER A 65 5.30 -11.51 -10.22
C SER A 65 6.05 -12.69 -9.58
N PRO A 66 5.61 -13.93 -9.84
CA PRO A 66 6.29 -15.13 -9.35
C PRO A 66 7.68 -15.31 -9.96
#